data_AF-A0A7V5E7T4-F1
#
_entry.id   AF-A0A7V5E7T4-F1
#
_cell.length_a   1.000
_cell.length_b   1.000
_cell.length_c   1.000
_cell.angle_alpha   90.00
_cell.angle_beta   90.00
_cell.angle_gamma   90.00
#
_symmetry.space_group_name_H-M   'P 1'
#
loop_
_entity.id
_entity.type
_entity.pdbx_description
1 polymer ?
#
loop_
_entity_poly.entity_id
_entity_poly.type
_entity_poly.pdbx_seq_one_letter_code
_entity_poly.pdbx_strand_id
1 'polypeptide(L)'
;FLGVDNCSVIDMEVHHFDRIIAVNLRGPFLLCRAVLPIMIKARQGSIINISSGAGQKGVPGKAAYSASKHGLEGFTKSLAEEVRNFGIRVNALAPGGRVDVDGRGGLPPEVIVPAALFLASDESSSVTGQTIVATKFNETGMDGKGERR
;
A
#
# COMPACT_ATOMS: atom_id res chain seq x y z
N PHE A 1 18.80 -17.17 -3.19
CA PHE A 1 19.00 -15.74 -3.52
C PHE A 1 18.07 -14.88 -2.67
N LEU A 2 18.39 -14.67 -1.40
CA LEU A 2 17.78 -13.59 -0.62
C LEU A 2 18.82 -12.48 -0.62
N GLY A 3 18.52 -11.37 -1.28
CA GLY A 3 19.38 -10.18 -1.22
C GLY A 3 19.53 -9.70 0.22
N VAL A 4 20.51 -8.84 0.46
CA VAL A 4 20.85 -8.24 1.77
C VAL A 4 19.64 -7.63 2.51
N ASP A 5 18.59 -7.27 1.79
CA ASP A 5 17.34 -6.72 2.33
C ASP A 5 16.35 -7.80 2.88
N ASN A 6 16.65 -9.10 2.76
CA ASN A 6 15.83 -10.22 3.28
C ASN A 6 16.67 -11.19 4.12
N CYS A 7 17.00 -10.77 5.34
CA CYS A 7 17.74 -11.59 6.30
C CYS A 7 17.03 -11.64 7.66
N SER A 8 17.53 -12.50 8.55
CA SER A 8 17.04 -12.56 9.92
C SER A 8 17.38 -11.25 10.66
N VAL A 9 16.74 -10.99 11.80
CA VAL A 9 17.02 -9.76 12.58
C VAL A 9 18.46 -9.75 13.12
N ILE A 10 19.02 -10.91 13.45
CA ILE A 10 20.39 -11.01 13.98
C ILE A 10 21.45 -10.70 12.91
N ASP A 11 21.13 -10.91 11.64
CA ASP A 11 22.04 -10.67 10.51
C ASP A 11 21.78 -9.32 9.82
N MET A 12 20.74 -8.59 10.24
CA MET A 12 20.34 -7.33 9.62
C MET A 12 21.23 -6.19 10.09
N GLU A 13 22.01 -5.63 9.16
CA GLU A 13 22.73 -4.40 9.43
C GLU A 13 21.77 -3.20 9.49
N VAL A 14 22.01 -2.30 10.45
CA VAL A 14 21.13 -1.15 10.74
C VAL A 14 20.86 -0.30 9.49
N HIS A 15 21.87 -0.05 8.67
CA HIS A 15 21.70 0.79 7.49
C HIS A 15 20.79 0.15 6.41
N HIS A 16 20.71 -1.18 6.35
CA HIS A 16 19.77 -1.88 5.47
C HIS A 16 18.34 -1.72 5.99
N PHE A 17 18.15 -1.87 7.31
CA PHE A 17 16.86 -1.58 7.95
C PHE A 17 16.42 -0.13 7.66
N ASP A 18 17.31 0.85 7.88
CA ASP A 18 17.03 2.27 7.67
C ASP A 18 16.66 2.55 6.21
N ARG A 19 17.37 1.95 5.26
CA ARG A 19 17.06 2.07 3.82
C ARG A 19 15.66 1.56 3.51
N ILE A 20 15.27 0.40 4.06
CA ILE A 20 13.95 -0.19 3.85
C ILE A 20 12.86 0.75 4.40
N ILE A 21 13.02 1.28 5.61
CA ILE A 21 12.07 2.23 6.21
C ILE A 21 12.02 3.54 5.41
N ALA A 22 13.18 4.07 5.02
CA ALA A 22 13.28 5.32 4.26
C ALA A 22 12.53 5.24 2.93
N VAL A 23 12.68 4.13 2.20
CA VAL A 23 12.02 3.95 0.91
C VAL A 23 10.53 3.63 1.09
N ASN A 24 10.19 2.63 1.90
CA ASN A 24 8.84 2.06 1.91
C ASN A 24 7.84 2.83 2.77
N LEU A 25 8.30 3.62 3.75
CA LEU A 25 7.44 4.36 4.65
C LEU A 25 7.67 5.88 4.55
N ARG A 26 8.92 6.34 4.69
CA ARG A 26 9.22 7.77 4.61
C ARG A 26 8.96 8.33 3.21
N GLY A 27 9.25 7.58 2.15
CA GLY A 27 8.95 7.97 0.76
C GLY A 27 7.47 8.33 0.56
N PRO A 28 6.52 7.42 0.82
CA PRO A 28 5.09 7.72 0.76
C PRO A 28 4.66 8.91 1.64
N PHE A 29 5.20 9.02 2.85
CA PHE A 29 4.94 10.19 3.71
C PHE A 29 5.33 11.51 3.03
N LEU A 30 6.53 11.58 2.45
CA LEU A 30 7.04 12.79 1.78
C LEU A 30 6.18 13.15 0.56
N LEU A 31 5.76 12.17 -0.24
CA LEU A 31 4.88 12.39 -1.37
C LEU A 31 3.51 12.90 -0.93
N CYS A 32 2.88 12.26 0.07
CA CYS A 32 1.62 12.72 0.62
C CYS A 32 1.73 14.16 1.13
N ARG A 33 2.76 14.46 1.93
CA ARG A 33 3.02 15.81 2.45
C ARG A 33 3.13 16.85 1.31
N ALA A 34 3.74 16.49 0.19
CA ALA A 34 3.90 17.41 -0.94
C ALA A 34 2.58 17.66 -1.71
N VAL A 35 1.74 16.63 -1.91
CA VAL A 35 0.52 16.74 -2.73
C VAL A 35 -0.71 17.22 -1.95
N LEU A 36 -0.74 16.99 -0.64
CA LEU A 36 -1.91 17.27 0.20
C LEU A 36 -2.37 18.74 0.15
N PRO A 37 -1.52 19.77 0.19
CA PRO A 37 -1.98 21.16 0.10
C PRO A 37 -2.78 21.44 -1.19
N ILE A 38 -2.37 20.83 -2.31
CA ILE A 38 -3.03 20.98 -3.61
C ILE A 38 -4.40 20.29 -3.59
N MET A 39 -4.44 19.04 -3.11
CA MET A 39 -5.69 18.27 -3.01
C MET A 39 -6.68 18.90 -2.01
N ILE A 40 -6.21 19.43 -0.88
CA ILE A 40 -7.03 20.10 0.14
C ILE A 40 -7.67 21.35 -0.45
N LYS A 41 -6.91 22.17 -1.20
CA LYS A 41 -7.43 23.35 -1.89
C LYS A 41 -8.48 22.97 -2.93
N ALA A 42 -8.27 21.89 -3.67
CA ALA A 42 -9.21 21.38 -4.67
C ALA A 42 -10.44 20.68 -4.05
N ARG A 43 -10.38 20.29 -2.77
CA ARG A 43 -11.36 19.44 -2.07
C ARG A 43 -11.65 18.12 -2.81
N GLN A 44 -10.63 17.57 -3.47
CA GLN A 44 -10.72 16.33 -4.24
C GLN A 44 -9.34 15.68 -4.33
N GLY A 45 -9.29 14.35 -4.21
CA GLY A 45 -8.09 13.58 -4.47
C GLY A 45 -8.24 12.09 -4.14
N SER A 46 -7.40 11.26 -4.75
CA SER A 46 -7.24 9.84 -4.40
C SER A 46 -5.76 9.51 -4.28
N ILE A 47 -5.36 8.99 -3.13
CA ILE A 47 -4.01 8.52 -2.83
C ILE A 47 -4.05 7.01 -2.64
N ILE A 48 -3.23 6.29 -3.42
CA ILE A 48 -3.12 4.83 -3.37
C ILE A 48 -1.69 4.47 -2.98
N ASN A 49 -1.52 4.00 -1.74
CA ASN A 49 -0.23 3.53 -1.24
C ASN A 49 -0.05 2.04 -1.56
N ILE A 50 1.04 1.68 -2.24
CA ILE A 50 1.31 0.28 -2.58
C ILE A 50 1.87 -0.46 -1.36
N SER A 51 1.02 -1.28 -0.75
CA SER A 51 1.36 -2.15 0.39
C SER A 51 1.76 -3.56 -0.08
N SER A 52 1.56 -4.56 0.77
CA SER A 52 1.92 -5.96 0.59
C SER A 52 1.13 -6.83 1.55
N GLY A 53 1.00 -8.13 1.27
CA GLY A 53 0.53 -9.08 2.28
C GLY A 53 1.42 -9.08 3.54
N ALA A 54 2.70 -8.71 3.41
CA ALA A 54 3.60 -8.54 4.55
C ALA A 54 3.27 -7.33 5.45
N GLY A 55 2.34 -6.46 5.02
CA GLY A 55 1.76 -5.38 5.83
C GLY A 55 0.62 -5.83 6.74
N GLN A 56 0.17 -7.09 6.58
CA GLN A 56 -0.96 -7.67 7.33
C GLN A 56 -0.57 -8.93 8.12
N LYS A 57 0.48 -9.63 7.68
CA LYS A 57 1.02 -10.83 8.36
C LYS A 57 2.54 -10.76 8.44
N GLY A 58 3.09 -11.39 9.48
CA GLY A 58 4.53 -11.60 9.62
C GLY A 58 5.06 -12.54 8.54
N VAL A 59 6.24 -12.22 7.99
CA VAL A 59 6.96 -13.08 7.04
C VAL A 59 8.39 -13.31 7.56
N PRO A 60 8.79 -14.56 7.83
CA PRO A 60 10.16 -14.86 8.27
C PRO A 60 11.22 -14.29 7.33
N GLY A 61 12.29 -13.73 7.89
CA GLY A 61 13.38 -13.09 7.13
C GLY A 61 13.01 -11.75 6.49
N LYS A 62 11.86 -11.16 6.84
CA LYS A 62 11.38 -9.88 6.28
C LYS A 62 10.95 -8.89 7.35
N ALA A 63 11.47 -8.97 8.58
CA ALA A 63 11.02 -8.14 9.70
C ALA A 63 11.02 -6.63 9.37
N ALA A 64 12.11 -6.11 8.79
CA ALA A 64 12.21 -4.71 8.36
C ALA A 64 11.16 -4.33 7.30
N TYR A 65 11.02 -5.18 6.28
CA TYR A 65 10.02 -4.97 5.22
C TYR A 65 8.59 -5.03 5.76
N SER A 66 8.27 -6.02 6.60
CA SER A 66 6.98 -6.13 7.28
C SER A 66 6.68 -4.92 8.15
N ALA A 67 7.65 -4.45 8.95
CA ALA A 67 7.50 -3.23 9.74
C ALA A 67 7.21 -2.01 8.85
N SER A 68 7.93 -1.87 7.74
CA SER A 68 7.70 -0.76 6.79
C SER A 68 6.30 -0.78 6.18
N LYS A 69 5.76 -1.97 5.85
CA LYS A 69 4.44 -2.12 5.22
C LYS A 69 3.28 -2.05 6.22
N HIS A 70 3.45 -2.57 7.44
CA HIS A 70 2.49 -2.32 8.53
C HIS A 70 2.45 -0.83 8.87
N GLY A 71 3.61 -0.17 8.95
CA GLY A 71 3.71 1.27 9.16
C GLY A 71 3.01 2.07 8.04
N LEU A 72 3.15 1.65 6.79
CA LEU A 72 2.48 2.29 5.65
C LEU A 72 0.96 2.13 5.71
N GLU A 73 0.45 0.96 6.11
CA GLU A 73 -0.99 0.72 6.30
C GLU A 73 -1.54 1.53 7.48
N GLY A 74 -0.81 1.62 8.59
CA GLY A 74 -1.15 2.48 9.73
C GLY A 74 -1.19 3.96 9.33
N PHE A 75 -0.15 4.44 8.63
CA PHE A 75 -0.08 5.79 8.09
C PHE A 75 -1.26 6.10 7.16
N THR A 76 -1.58 5.17 6.25
CA THR A 76 -2.71 5.30 5.32
C THR A 76 -4.03 5.51 6.07
N LYS A 77 -4.29 4.70 7.10
CA LYS A 77 -5.51 4.80 7.92
C LYS A 77 -5.59 6.14 8.64
N SER A 78 -4.53 6.53 9.33
CA SER A 78 -4.49 7.82 10.05
C SER A 78 -4.65 9.01 9.11
N LEU A 79 -3.96 9.00 7.96
CA LEU A 79 -4.07 10.10 7.01
C LEU A 79 -5.47 10.18 6.40
N ALA A 80 -6.12 9.04 6.12
CA ALA A 80 -7.49 9.00 5.63
C ALA A 80 -8.48 9.70 6.59
N GLU A 81 -8.31 9.54 7.91
CA GLU A 81 -9.10 10.24 8.92
C GLU A 81 -8.82 11.74 8.91
N GLU A 82 -7.55 12.14 8.85
CA GLU A 82 -7.10 13.54 8.85
C GLU A 82 -7.72 14.32 7.67
N VAL A 83 -7.80 13.69 6.49
CA VAL A 83 -8.21 14.36 5.26
C VAL A 83 -9.66 14.12 4.85
N ARG A 84 -10.42 13.33 5.62
CA ARG A 84 -11.78 12.89 5.27
C ARG A 84 -12.70 14.04 4.86
N ASN A 85 -12.66 15.14 5.62
CA ASN A 85 -13.55 16.28 5.41
C ASN A 85 -13.16 17.17 4.22
N PHE A 86 -12.08 16.82 3.50
CA PHE A 86 -11.60 17.54 2.31
C PHE A 86 -11.89 16.77 1.01
N GLY A 87 -12.71 15.72 1.03
CA GLY A 87 -13.02 14.95 -0.19
C GLY A 87 -11.82 14.19 -0.76
N ILE A 88 -10.82 13.91 0.08
CA ILE A 88 -9.61 13.16 -0.29
C ILE A 88 -9.74 11.75 0.26
N ARG A 89 -9.43 10.78 -0.60
CA ARG A 89 -9.45 9.35 -0.25
C ARG A 89 -8.03 8.83 -0.18
N VAL A 90 -7.72 8.05 0.85
CA VAL A 90 -6.39 7.48 1.05
C VAL A 90 -6.55 6.01 1.36
N ASN A 91 -6.05 5.15 0.47
CA ASN A 91 -6.17 3.69 0.61
C ASN A 91 -4.82 3.02 0.37
N ALA A 92 -4.67 1.82 0.92
CA ALA A 92 -3.53 0.95 0.66
C ALA A 92 -3.96 -0.16 -0.29
N LEU A 93 -3.08 -0.53 -1.22
CA LEU A 93 -3.31 -1.61 -2.18
C LEU A 93 -2.19 -2.65 -2.08
N ALA A 94 -2.54 -3.87 -1.68
CA ALA A 94 -1.65 -5.02 -1.63
C ALA A 94 -1.94 -5.95 -2.82
N PRO A 95 -0.92 -6.49 -3.52
CA PRO A 95 -1.17 -7.39 -4.64
C PRO A 95 -1.86 -8.71 -4.26
N GLY A 96 -1.66 -9.20 -3.03
CA GLY A 96 -2.16 -10.51 -2.57
C GLY A 96 -1.18 -11.67 -2.75
N GLY A 97 -0.09 -11.46 -3.48
CA GLY A 97 1.03 -12.40 -3.64
C GLY A 97 2.30 -11.69 -4.09
N ARG A 98 3.37 -12.45 -4.33
CA ARG A 98 4.57 -11.90 -4.98
C ARG A 98 4.22 -11.59 -6.44
N VAL A 99 4.41 -10.34 -6.85
CA VAL A 99 4.29 -9.93 -8.25
C VAL A 99 5.59 -10.27 -8.97
N ASP A 100 5.46 -10.81 -10.18
CA ASP A 100 6.59 -11.05 -11.06
C ASP A 100 6.97 -9.74 -11.77
N VAL A 101 8.12 -9.19 -11.39
CA VAL A 101 8.66 -7.95 -11.96
C VAL A 101 10.02 -8.16 -12.61
N ASP A 102 10.54 -9.39 -12.54
CA ASP A 102 11.91 -9.75 -12.93
C ASP A 102 12.00 -11.09 -13.67
N GLY A 103 10.86 -11.66 -14.07
CA GLY A 103 10.76 -12.93 -14.78
C GLY A 103 11.03 -14.15 -13.91
N ARG A 104 11.04 -14.00 -12.58
CA ARG A 104 11.31 -15.10 -11.63
C ARG A 104 10.04 -15.78 -11.14
N GLY A 105 8.90 -15.56 -11.79
CA GLY A 105 7.60 -16.11 -11.44
C GLY A 105 6.85 -15.25 -10.42
N GLY A 106 5.57 -15.53 -10.20
CA GLY A 106 4.68 -14.73 -9.36
C GLY A 106 3.40 -14.36 -10.09
N LEU A 107 2.60 -13.50 -9.47
CA LEU A 107 1.42 -12.91 -10.09
C LEU A 107 1.86 -11.92 -11.19
N PRO A 108 1.12 -11.84 -12.31
CA PRO A 108 1.40 -10.82 -13.31
C PRO A 108 1.21 -9.41 -12.73
N PRO A 109 2.00 -8.39 -13.14
CA PRO A 109 1.82 -7.00 -12.69
C PRO A 109 0.40 -6.48 -12.87
N GLU A 110 -0.30 -6.95 -13.90
CA GLU A 110 -1.67 -6.60 -14.24
C GLU A 110 -2.67 -6.95 -13.14
N VAL A 111 -2.31 -7.83 -12.19
CA VAL A 111 -3.19 -8.23 -11.08
C VAL A 111 -3.69 -7.05 -10.26
N ILE A 112 -2.91 -5.97 -10.13
CA ILE A 112 -3.28 -4.79 -9.35
C ILE A 112 -4.17 -3.81 -10.13
N VAL A 113 -4.19 -3.89 -11.47
CA VAL A 113 -4.78 -2.87 -12.35
C VAL A 113 -6.27 -2.66 -12.06
N PRO A 114 -7.13 -3.69 -11.95
CA PRO A 114 -8.56 -3.47 -11.70
C PRO A 114 -8.83 -2.72 -10.39
N ALA A 115 -8.13 -3.10 -9.32
CA ALA A 115 -8.27 -2.47 -8.02
C ALA A 115 -7.71 -1.03 -8.01
N ALA A 116 -6.58 -0.80 -8.69
CA ALA A 116 -5.99 0.53 -8.81
C ALA A 116 -6.90 1.48 -9.60
N LEU A 117 -7.46 1.04 -10.74
CA LEU A 117 -8.39 1.82 -11.54
C LEU A 117 -9.66 2.17 -10.77
N PHE A 118 -10.22 1.21 -10.03
CA PHE A 118 -11.37 1.47 -9.16
C PHE A 118 -11.05 2.51 -8.09
N LEU A 119 -9.93 2.36 -7.37
CA LEU A 119 -9.53 3.31 -6.33
C LEU A 119 -9.22 4.71 -6.88
N ALA A 120 -8.76 4.80 -8.14
CA ALA A 120 -8.50 6.06 -8.82
C ALA A 120 -9.77 6.73 -9.38
N SER A 121 -10.86 5.98 -9.61
CA SER A 121 -12.11 6.50 -10.17
C SER A 121 -13.09 7.03 -9.10
N ASP A 122 -14.15 7.69 -9.56
CA ASP A 122 -15.24 8.17 -8.69
C ASP A 122 -16.13 7.04 -8.14
N GLU A 123 -16.05 5.83 -8.72
CA GLU A 123 -16.76 4.65 -8.22
C GLU A 123 -16.36 4.33 -6.77
N SER A 124 -15.14 4.67 -6.38
CA SER A 124 -14.63 4.48 -5.03
C SER A 124 -14.79 5.72 -4.13
N SER A 125 -15.68 6.65 -4.47
CA SER A 125 -15.95 7.90 -3.72
C SER A 125 -16.24 7.69 -2.24
N SER A 126 -16.82 6.54 -1.88
CA SER A 126 -17.14 6.18 -0.50
C SER A 126 -16.07 5.35 0.21
N VAL A 127 -14.95 5.02 -0.47
CA VAL A 127 -13.89 4.12 0.00
C VAL A 127 -12.64 4.91 0.39
N THR A 128 -12.34 4.94 1.70
CA THR A 128 -11.12 5.56 2.24
C THR A 128 -10.68 4.82 3.52
N GLY A 129 -9.40 4.88 3.85
CA GLY A 129 -8.79 4.22 5.01
C GLY A 129 -8.69 2.70 4.89
N GLN A 130 -8.96 2.12 3.72
CA GLN A 130 -8.99 0.67 3.52
C GLN A 130 -7.65 0.12 3.06
N THR A 131 -7.43 -1.17 3.31
CA THR A 131 -6.36 -1.94 2.68
C THR A 131 -6.97 -2.99 1.76
N ILE A 132 -6.87 -2.76 0.46
CA ILE A 132 -7.44 -3.60 -0.58
C ILE A 132 -6.42 -4.65 -1.00
N VAL A 133 -6.85 -5.91 -1.10
CA VAL A 133 -6.02 -6.99 -1.64
C VAL A 133 -6.48 -7.30 -3.06
N ALA A 134 -5.61 -7.06 -4.04
CA ALA A 134 -5.96 -7.10 -5.46
C ALA A 134 -6.50 -8.46 -5.92
N THR A 135 -5.90 -9.58 -5.50
CA THR A 135 -6.44 -10.91 -5.83
C THR A 135 -7.87 -11.10 -5.32
N LYS A 136 -8.15 -10.72 -4.06
CA LYS A 136 -9.50 -10.80 -3.49
C LYS A 136 -10.48 -9.88 -4.18
N PHE A 137 -10.04 -8.67 -4.54
CA PHE A 137 -10.84 -7.71 -5.30
C PHE A 137 -11.27 -8.31 -6.65
N ASN A 138 -10.34 -8.94 -7.36
CA ASN A 138 -10.59 -9.56 -8.66
C ASN A 138 -11.51 -10.79 -8.57
N GLU A 139 -11.42 -11.58 -7.50
CA GLU A 139 -12.26 -12.76 -7.28
C GLU A 139 -13.72 -12.39 -6.95
N THR A 140 -13.91 -11.33 -6.18
CA THR A 140 -15.21 -11.04 -5.56
C THR A 140 -16.01 -9.98 -6.31
N GLY A 141 -15.35 -9.14 -7.11
CA GLY A 141 -15.95 -7.92 -7.64
C GLY A 141 -16.43 -6.97 -6.54
N MET A 142 -15.95 -7.14 -5.30
CA MET A 142 -16.40 -6.36 -4.15
C MET A 142 -15.58 -5.07 -4.00
N ASP A 143 -16.26 -3.97 -3.72
CA ASP A 143 -15.76 -2.59 -3.71
C ASP A 143 -14.84 -2.24 -2.52
N GLY A 144 -13.99 -3.16 -2.06
CA GLY A 144 -13.05 -2.89 -0.97
C GLY A 144 -13.66 -2.63 0.42
N LYS A 145 -14.99 -2.52 0.52
CA LYS A 145 -15.77 -2.61 1.76
C LYS A 145 -16.36 -4.00 2.00
N GLY A 146 -16.29 -4.88 1.00
CA GLY A 146 -16.99 -6.14 1.01
C GLY A 146 -18.45 -6.02 0.56
N GLU A 147 -18.79 -5.04 -0.29
CA GLU A 147 -20.08 -4.95 -0.97
C GLU A 147 -19.88 -5.27 -2.45
N ARG A 148 -20.81 -6.01 -3.08
CA ARG A 148 -20.70 -6.34 -4.51
C ARG A 148 -20.98 -5.09 -5.36
N ARG A 149 -20.19 -4.90 -6.42
CA ARG A 149 -20.47 -3.97 -7.52
C ARG A 149 -21.85 -4.17 -8.12
#